data_AF-A0A804UMJ2-F1
#
_entry.id   AF-A0A804UMJ2-F1
#
_cell.length_a   1.000
_cell.length_b   1.000
_cell.length_c   1.000
_cell.angle_alpha   90.00
_cell.angle_beta   90.00
_cell.angle_gamma   90.00
#
_symmetry.space_group_name_H-M   'P 1'
#
loop_
_entity.id
_entity.type
_entity.pdbx_description
1 polymer ?
#
loop_
_entity_poly.entity_id
_entity_poly.type
_entity_poly.pdbx_seq_one_letter_code
_entity_poly.pdbx_strand_id
1 'polypeptide(L)'
;MKMSILMGVAQMNLGIVLSYFDARYHGNALDIRYQFIPQMIFLNSLFGYLALLILIKWCTGSQADLYHVMIYMFLDPAGDLGENQLFWGQKELQILLLLLALIAVPWMLFPKPFILKKLHKEVMIWKMF
;
A
#
# COMPACT_ATOMS: atom_id res chain seq x y z
N MET A 1 -19.53 -2.13 -12.06
CA MET A 1 -18.06 -2.38 -12.01
C MET A 1 -17.34 -1.50 -10.99
N LYS A 2 -17.56 -0.18 -10.91
CA LYS A 2 -16.88 0.71 -9.93
C LYS A 2 -16.94 0.27 -8.45
N MET A 3 -18.03 -0.38 -8.02
CA MET A 3 -18.16 -0.93 -6.66
C MET A 3 -17.19 -2.09 -6.37
N SER A 4 -16.72 -2.81 -7.40
CA SER A 4 -15.80 -3.93 -7.21
C SER A 4 -14.45 -3.46 -6.68
N ILE A 5 -13.96 -2.32 -7.15
CA ILE A 5 -12.70 -1.75 -6.65
C ILE A 5 -12.87 -1.36 -5.19
N LEU A 6 -13.93 -0.64 -4.84
CA LEU A 6 -14.19 -0.23 -3.44
C LEU A 6 -14.31 -1.44 -2.52
N MET A 7 -15.02 -2.49 -2.93
CA MET A 7 -15.11 -3.73 -2.17
C MET A 7 -13.75 -4.44 -2.06
N GLY A 8 -12.94 -4.44 -3.13
CA GLY A 8 -11.59 -4.98 -3.10
C GLY A 8 -10.68 -4.23 -2.13
N VAL A 9 -10.70 -2.89 -2.16
CA VAL A 9 -9.93 -2.06 -1.20
C VAL A 9 -10.41 -2.28 0.23
N ALA A 10 -11.71 -2.40 0.44
CA ALA A 10 -12.27 -2.72 1.76
C ALA A 10 -11.81 -4.10 2.24
N GLN A 11 -11.90 -5.14 1.39
CA GLN A 11 -11.43 -6.49 1.70
C GLN A 11 -9.93 -6.51 2.03
N MET A 12 -9.10 -5.82 1.24
CA MET A 12 -7.66 -5.77 1.49
C MET A 12 -7.32 -5.04 2.80
N ASN A 13 -8.00 -3.93 3.11
CA ASN A 13 -7.84 -3.25 4.39
C ASN A 13 -8.27 -4.14 5.56
N LEU A 14 -9.37 -4.90 5.43
CA LEU A 14 -9.76 -5.90 6.42
C LEU A 14 -8.68 -6.97 6.61
N GLY A 15 -8.05 -7.46 5.52
CA GLY A 15 -6.93 -8.40 5.60
C GLY A 15 -5.72 -7.84 6.36
N ILE A 16 -5.41 -6.56 6.19
CA ILE A 16 -4.34 -5.86 6.92
C ILE A 16 -4.70 -5.74 8.42
N VAL A 17 -5.95 -5.41 8.74
CA VAL A 17 -6.44 -5.36 10.13
C VAL A 17 -6.38 -6.73 10.79
N LEU A 18 -6.76 -7.80 10.09
CA LEU A 18 -6.60 -9.18 10.58
C LEU A 18 -5.13 -9.53 10.81
N SER A 19 -4.24 -9.14 9.90
CA SER A 19 -2.79 -9.34 10.05
C SER A 19 -2.24 -8.61 11.29
N TYR A 20 -2.80 -7.45 11.64
CA TYR A 20 -2.47 -6.75 12.88
C TYR A 20 -2.92 -7.52 14.12
N PHE A 21 -4.15 -8.03 14.13
CA PHE A 21 -4.65 -8.85 15.24
C PHE A 21 -3.85 -10.14 15.41
N ASP A 22 -3.49 -10.79 14.31
CA ASP A 22 -2.66 -12.00 14.31
C ASP A 22 -1.27 -11.76 14.90
N ALA A 23 -0.59 -10.70 14.46
CA ALA A 23 0.72 -10.34 14.98
C ALA A 23 0.66 -9.86 16.44
N ARG A 24 -0.46 -9.23 16.85
CA ARG A 24 -0.68 -8.85 18.25
C ARG A 24 -0.88 -10.06 19.15
N TYR A 25 -1.54 -11.10 18.65
CA TYR A 25 -1.77 -12.36 19.36
C TYR A 25 -0.49 -13.19 19.47
N HIS A 26 0.26 -13.37 18.38
CA HIS A 26 1.53 -14.10 18.38
C HIS A 26 2.68 -13.35 19.09
N GLY A 27 2.48 -12.08 19.45
CA GLY A 27 3.49 -11.28 20.17
C GLY A 27 4.69 -10.87 19.30
N ASN A 28 4.65 -11.13 17.99
CA ASN A 28 5.71 -10.74 17.06
C ASN A 28 5.60 -9.25 16.71
N ALA A 29 6.09 -8.40 17.62
CA ALA A 29 6.16 -6.96 17.40
C ALA A 29 6.95 -6.58 16.12
N LEU A 30 7.87 -7.45 15.68
CA LEU A 30 8.61 -7.28 14.42
C LEU A 30 7.67 -7.31 13.21
N ASP A 31 6.73 -8.25 13.14
CA ASP A 31 5.79 -8.35 12.04
C ASP A 31 4.86 -7.12 12.00
N ILE A 32 4.45 -6.61 13.16
CA ILE A 32 3.67 -5.36 13.23
C ILE A 32 4.47 -4.18 12.66
N ARG A 33 5.73 -4.01 13.08
CA ARG A 33 6.52 -2.83 12.69
C ARG A 33 6.98 -2.89 11.22
N TYR A 34 7.37 -4.06 10.75
CA TYR A 34 8.03 -4.23 9.45
C TYR A 34 7.16 -4.84 8.36
N GLN A 35 6.00 -5.43 8.69
CA GLN A 35 5.04 -5.89 7.70
C GLN A 35 3.78 -5.02 7.72
N PHE A 36 3.14 -4.83 8.86
CA PHE A 36 1.85 -4.11 8.91
C PHE A 36 1.97 -2.64 8.50
N ILE A 37 2.92 -1.87 9.06
CA ILE A 37 3.10 -0.46 8.71
C ILE A 37 3.36 -0.23 7.21
N PRO A 38 4.38 -0.85 6.59
CA PRO A 38 4.62 -0.64 5.17
C PRO A 38 3.48 -1.18 4.29
N GLN A 39 2.85 -2.29 4.66
CA GLN A 39 1.69 -2.81 3.92
C GLN A 39 0.51 -1.84 3.97
N MET A 40 0.26 -1.21 5.12
CA MET A 40 -0.78 -0.20 5.28
C MET A 40 -0.48 1.05 4.46
N ILE A 41 0.76 1.55 4.49
CA ILE A 41 1.20 2.71 3.71
C ILE A 41 1.12 2.42 2.21
N PHE A 42 1.69 1.30 1.75
CA PHE A 42 1.70 0.93 0.35
C PHE A 42 0.27 0.72 -0.20
N LEU A 43 -0.58 0.01 0.55
CA LEU A 43 -1.94 -0.24 0.10
C LEU A 43 -2.80 1.03 0.09
N ASN A 44 -2.75 1.84 1.15
CA ASN A 44 -3.55 3.07 1.21
C ASN A 44 -3.02 4.14 0.24
N SER A 45 -1.72 4.17 -0.03
CA SER A 45 -1.16 5.15 -0.97
C SER A 45 -1.61 4.89 -2.41
N LEU A 46 -1.63 3.64 -2.87
CA LEU A 46 -2.04 3.30 -4.24
C LEU A 46 -3.55 3.06 -4.34
N PHE A 47 -4.06 2.09 -3.58
CA PHE A 47 -5.45 1.66 -3.67
C PHE A 47 -6.39 2.56 -2.87
N GLY A 48 -5.93 3.08 -1.72
CA GLY A 48 -6.71 4.06 -0.96
C GLY A 48 -6.92 5.35 -1.76
N TYR A 49 -5.88 5.84 -2.44
CA TYR A 49 -6.00 6.97 -3.37
C TYR A 49 -6.97 6.68 -4.51
N LEU A 50 -6.89 5.51 -5.15
CA LEU A 50 -7.86 5.09 -6.16
C LEU A 50 -9.29 5.08 -5.61
N ALA A 51 -9.51 4.50 -4.42
CA ALA A 51 -10.81 4.45 -3.79
C ALA A 51 -11.36 5.85 -3.49
N LEU A 52 -10.53 6.77 -3.00
CA LEU A 52 -10.89 8.17 -2.79
C LEU A 52 -11.28 8.86 -4.11
N LEU A 53 -10.50 8.66 -5.18
CA LEU A 53 -10.85 9.21 -6.50
C LEU A 53 -12.18 8.65 -7.02
N ILE A 54 -12.51 7.37 -6.77
CA ILE A 54 -13.82 6.80 -7.14
C ILE A 54 -14.95 7.47 -6.36
N LEU A 55 -14.77 7.67 -5.06
CA LEU A 55 -15.77 8.33 -4.21
C LEU A 55 -16.00 9.76 -4.68
N ILE A 56 -14.93 10.50 -4.96
CA ILE A 56 -15.02 11.85 -5.51
C ILE A 56 -15.71 11.84 -6.87
N LYS A 57 -15.29 10.96 -7.79
CA LYS A 57 -15.90 10.83 -9.12
C LYS A 57 -17.41 10.55 -8.99
N TRP A 58 -17.81 9.79 -7.98
CA TRP A 58 -19.21 9.52 -7.71
C TRP A 58 -19.96 10.74 -7.17
N CYS A 59 -19.36 11.55 -6.29
CA CYS A 59 -19.95 12.78 -5.79
C CYS A 59 -20.03 13.90 -6.83
N THR A 60 -18.98 14.09 -7.64
CA THR A 60 -18.89 15.18 -8.63
C THR A 60 -19.52 14.81 -9.98
N GLY A 61 -19.69 13.52 -10.29
CA GLY A 61 -20.23 13.06 -11.57
C GLY A 61 -19.27 13.21 -12.76
N SER A 62 -17.99 13.48 -12.50
CA SER A 62 -16.95 13.64 -13.53
C SER A 62 -16.70 12.33 -14.29
N GLN A 63 -16.23 12.42 -15.54
CA GLN A 63 -15.92 11.26 -16.39
C GLN A 63 -14.46 10.78 -16.29
N ALA A 64 -13.61 11.42 -15.47
CA ALA A 64 -12.17 11.15 -15.37
C ALA A 64 -11.78 9.67 -15.32
N ASP A 65 -10.81 9.25 -16.14
CA ASP A 65 -10.34 7.87 -16.24
C ASP A 65 -9.31 7.55 -15.15
N LEU A 66 -9.78 6.93 -14.07
CA LEU A 66 -8.96 6.70 -12.88
C LEU A 66 -7.77 5.77 -13.12
N TYR A 67 -7.92 4.78 -14.01
CA TYR A 67 -6.82 3.88 -14.38
C TYR A 67 -5.73 4.62 -15.15
N HIS A 68 -6.10 5.60 -15.97
CA HIS A 68 -5.15 6.47 -16.65
C HIS A 68 -4.33 7.22 -15.59
N VAL A 69 -4.98 7.88 -14.64
CA VAL A 69 -4.30 8.57 -13.52
C VAL A 69 -3.31 7.65 -12.80
N MET A 70 -3.70 6.41 -12.48
CA MET A 70 -2.83 5.46 -11.78
C MET A 70 -1.63 4.98 -12.61
N ILE A 71 -1.81 4.70 -13.90
CA ILE A 71 -0.71 4.23 -14.75
C ILE A 71 0.28 5.38 -15.00
N TYR A 72 -0.24 6.58 -15.29
CA TYR A 72 0.59 7.76 -15.50
C TYR A 72 1.31 8.20 -14.23
N MET A 73 0.81 7.85 -13.03
CA MET A 73 1.56 8.02 -11.78
C MET A 73 2.96 7.40 -11.80
N PHE A 74 3.12 6.25 -12.44
CA PHE A 74 4.40 5.56 -12.52
C PHE A 74 5.20 5.94 -13.76
N LEU A 75 4.51 6.22 -14.87
CA LEU A 75 5.17 6.53 -16.14
C LEU A 75 5.67 7.97 -16.19
N ASP A 76 4.85 8.93 -15.77
CA ASP A 76 5.18 10.35 -15.73
C ASP A 76 4.48 11.02 -14.52
N PRO A 77 5.06 10.93 -13.30
CA PRO A 77 4.46 11.48 -12.10
C PRO A 77 4.32 13.02 -12.13
N ALA A 78 5.05 13.69 -13.02
CA ALA A 78 5.03 15.14 -13.17
C ALA A 78 4.30 15.62 -14.42
N GLY A 79 3.77 14.70 -15.24
CA GLY A 79 3.01 14.99 -16.43
C GLY A 79 1.72 15.76 -16.14
N ASP A 80 1.19 16.41 -17.16
CA ASP A 80 -0.10 17.08 -17.06
C ASP A 80 -1.22 16.03 -17.11
N LEU A 81 -2.09 16.00 -16.09
CA LEU A 81 -3.22 15.07 -16.06
C LEU A 81 -4.36 15.52 -17.01
N GLY A 82 -4.24 16.71 -17.61
CA GLY A 82 -5.20 17.27 -18.55
C GLY A 82 -6.62 17.23 -17.98
N GLU A 83 -7.56 16.72 -18.77
CA GLU A 83 -8.98 16.61 -18.38
C GLU A 83 -9.23 15.63 -17.22
N ASN A 84 -8.25 14.79 -16.85
CA ASN A 84 -8.36 13.86 -15.73
C ASN A 84 -7.95 14.48 -14.38
N GLN A 85 -7.60 15.77 -14.36
CA GLN A 85 -7.31 16.49 -13.12
C GLN A 85 -8.59 16.74 -12.32
N LEU A 86 -8.82 15.93 -11.28
CA LEU A 86 -10.00 16.02 -10.41
C LEU A 86 -9.89 17.14 -9.37
N PHE A 87 -8.66 17.54 -8.98
CA PHE A 87 -8.41 18.61 -8.01
C PHE A 87 -7.13 19.41 -8.28
N TRP A 88 -7.11 20.65 -7.80
CA TRP A 88 -6.00 21.61 -7.95
C TRP A 88 -4.69 21.22 -7.22
N GLY A 89 -4.68 20.16 -6.40
CA GLY A 89 -3.50 19.64 -5.69
C GLY A 89 -3.19 18.16 -5.97
N GLN A 90 -3.77 17.59 -7.03
CA GLN A 90 -3.70 16.15 -7.28
C GLN A 90 -2.27 15.64 -7.50
N LYS A 91 -1.47 16.39 -8.27
CA LYS A 91 -0.08 16.04 -8.63
C LYS A 91 0.84 15.96 -7.40
N GLU A 92 0.78 16.93 -6.50
CA GLU A 92 1.59 16.95 -5.28
C GLU A 92 1.27 15.74 -4.39
N LEU A 93 -0.02 15.44 -4.19
CA LEU A 93 -0.43 14.25 -3.44
C LEU A 93 0.07 12.98 -4.12
N GLN A 94 -0.08 12.88 -5.44
CA GLN A 94 0.31 11.72 -6.23
C GLN A 94 1.82 11.42 -6.13
N ILE A 95 2.66 12.45 -6.23
CA ILE A 95 4.12 12.32 -6.05
C ILE A 95 4.45 11.89 -4.61
N LEU A 96 3.83 12.52 -3.61
CA LEU A 96 4.06 12.17 -2.21
C LEU A 96 3.66 10.71 -1.92
N LEU A 97 2.50 10.27 -2.41
CA LEU A 97 2.00 8.91 -2.28
C LEU A 97 2.94 7.90 -2.97
N LEU A 98 3.42 8.23 -4.18
CA LEU A 98 4.37 7.41 -4.93
C LEU A 98 5.69 7.25 -4.17
N LEU A 99 6.24 8.33 -3.60
CA LEU A 99 7.47 8.27 -2.81
C LEU A 99 7.29 7.39 -1.56
N LEU A 100 6.17 7.54 -0.85
CA LEU A 100 5.84 6.67 0.29
C LEU A 100 5.73 5.20 -0.12
N ALA A 101 5.08 4.91 -1.25
CA ALA A 101 4.97 3.56 -1.78
C ALA A 101 6.34 2.98 -2.16
N LEU A 102 7.20 3.76 -2.82
CA LEU A 102 8.56 3.35 -3.18
C LEU A 102 9.43 3.06 -1.96
N ILE A 103 9.32 3.83 -0.89
CA ILE A 103 10.07 3.59 0.36
C ILE A 103 9.54 2.37 1.11
N ALA A 104 8.21 2.15 1.09
CA ALA A 104 7.58 1.02 1.76
C ALA A 104 8.02 -0.35 1.20
N VAL A 105 8.35 -0.43 -0.10
CA VAL A 105 8.74 -1.69 -0.76
C VAL A 105 10.08 -2.24 -0.23
N PRO A 106 11.21 -1.51 -0.25
CA PRO A 106 12.45 -1.94 0.39
C PRO A 106 12.28 -2.18 1.90
N TRP A 107 11.51 -1.31 2.56
CA TRP A 107 11.28 -1.41 4.00
C TRP A 107 10.61 -2.73 4.39
N MET A 108 9.68 -3.25 3.59
CA MET A 108 9.06 -4.56 3.82
C MET A 108 9.94 -5.72 3.36
N LEU A 109 10.68 -5.55 2.26
CA LEU A 109 11.40 -6.63 1.60
C LEU A 109 12.62 -7.11 2.39
N PHE A 110 13.42 -6.20 2.96
CA PHE A 110 14.65 -6.59 3.66
C PHE A 110 14.42 -7.28 5.02
N PRO A 111 13.53 -6.82 5.91
CA PRO A 111 13.41 -7.40 7.24
C PRO A 111 13.01 -8.87 7.24
N LYS A 112 12.11 -9.30 6.34
CA LYS A 112 11.65 -10.70 6.24
C LYS A 112 12.80 -11.72 6.10
N PRO A 113 13.69 -11.65 5.10
CA PRO A 113 14.81 -12.59 4.97
C PRO A 113 15.81 -12.47 6.12
N PHE A 114 16.03 -11.27 6.68
CA PHE A 114 16.95 -11.11 7.81
C PHE A 114 16.44 -11.81 9.08
N ILE A 115 15.13 -11.75 9.36
CA ILE A 115 14.52 -12.43 10.52
C ILE A 115 14.61 -13.95 10.36
N LEU A 116 14.24 -14.48 9.18
CA LEU A 116 14.31 -15.90 8.88
C LEU A 116 15.75 -16.45 8.98
N LYS A 117 16.74 -15.71 8.49
CA LYS A 117 18.15 -16.12 8.56
C LYS A 117 18.66 -16.20 10.00
N LYS A 118 18.23 -15.28 10.88
CA LYS A 118 18.58 -15.33 12.31
C LYS A 118 17.97 -16.54 13.01
N LEU A 119 16.68 -16.80 12.78
CA LEU A 119 15.99 -17.94 13.39
C LEU A 119 16.59 -19.28 12.94
N HIS A 120 16.91 -19.43 11.64
CA HIS A 120 17.56 -20.65 11.14
C HIS A 120 18.94 -20.89 11.75
N LYS A 121 19.70 -19.82 12.02
CA LYS A 121 21.02 -19.93 12.64
C LYS A 121 20.93 -20.43 14.08
N GLU A 122 19.94 -19.97 14.85
CA GLU A 122 19.74 -20.43 16.23
C GLU A 122 19.27 -21.89 16.28
N VAL A 123 18.29 -22.28 15.45
CA VAL A 123 17.82 -23.67 15.38
C VAL A 123 18.94 -24.63 14.97
N MET A 124 19.83 -24.21 14.07
CA MET A 124 20.97 -25.04 13.65
C MET A 124 22.01 -25.22 14.76
N ILE A 125 22.28 -24.17 15.57
CA ILE A 125 23.19 -24.26 16.71
C ILE A 125 22.64 -25.22 17.78
N TRP A 126 21.35 -25.18 18.07
CA TRP A 126 20.71 -26.10 19.01
C TRP A 126 20.71 -27.56 18.55
N LYS A 127 20.76 -27.81 17.23
CA LYS A 127 20.89 -29.17 16.70
C LYS A 127 22.32 -29.74 16.77
N MET A 128 23.31 -28.90 17.06
CA MET A 128 24.73 -29.29 17.07
C MET A 128 25.24 -29.66 18.48
N PHE A 129 24.49 -29.30 19.52
CA PHE A 129 24.69 -29.75 20.90
C PHE A 129 23.70 -30.86 21.24
#